data_AF-A0A5V8XRN0-F1
#
_entry.id   AF-A0A5V8XRN0-F1
#
_cell.length_a   1.000
_cell.length_b   1.000
_cell.length_c   1.000
_cell.angle_alpha   90.00
_cell.angle_beta   90.00
_cell.angle_gamma   90.00
#
_symmetry.space_group_name_H-M   'P 1'
#
loop_
_entity.id
_entity.type
_entity.pdbx_description
1 polymer ?
#
loop_
_entity_poly.entity_id
_entity_poly.type
_entity_poly.pdbx_seq_one_letter_code
_entity_poly.pdbx_strand_id
1 'polypeptide(L)'
;MSLAFLRALRRDRFFQLLIIVGMALSLFVPFAPRAWPGAIDWHTIITLSGLMLLTKGVELSGYFDVLGRKMTRRFHTERQLAMFLVLAAAALSTFLTNDVALFIVVPLTITLKKLCAIPVNRLIIFEALAVNAGSLLTPVGNPQNIL
;
A
#
# COMPACT_ATOMS: atom_id res chain seq x y z
N MET A 1 -23.70 -13.48 -4.99
CA MET A 1 -22.39 -12.78 -4.99
C MET A 1 -21.18 -13.68 -5.34
N SER A 2 -21.30 -15.00 -5.58
CA SER A 2 -20.12 -15.87 -5.83
C SER A 2 -19.60 -15.90 -7.28
N LEU A 3 -20.46 -15.71 -8.28
CA LEU A 3 -20.10 -15.89 -9.70
C LEU A 3 -19.22 -14.77 -10.31
N ALA A 4 -19.25 -13.57 -9.75
CA ALA A 4 -18.40 -12.46 -10.17
C ALA A 4 -17.00 -12.56 -9.55
N PHE A 5 -16.94 -12.94 -8.27
CA PHE A 5 -15.69 -13.17 -7.54
C PHE A 5 -14.89 -14.34 -8.13
N LEU A 6 -15.54 -15.48 -8.41
CA LEU A 6 -14.90 -16.63 -9.07
C LEU A 6 -14.40 -16.29 -10.48
N ARG A 7 -15.11 -15.43 -11.22
CA ARG A 7 -14.67 -14.97 -12.55
C ARG A 7 -13.47 -14.03 -12.45
N ALA A 8 -13.43 -13.14 -11.46
CA ALA A 8 -12.27 -12.28 -11.21
C ALA A 8 -11.03 -13.15 -10.87
N LEU A 9 -11.21 -14.14 -10.01
CA LEU A 9 -10.15 -15.05 -9.61
C LEU A 9 -9.64 -15.93 -10.77
N ARG A 10 -10.53 -16.39 -11.64
CA ARG A 10 -10.16 -17.17 -12.84
C ARG A 10 -9.48 -16.32 -13.92
N ARG A 11 -9.63 -15.00 -13.90
CA ARG A 11 -8.98 -14.09 -14.87
C ARG A 11 -7.56 -13.72 -14.45
N ASP A 12 -7.23 -13.91 -13.18
CA ASP A 12 -5.92 -13.62 -12.63
C ASP A 12 -4.93 -14.77 -12.96
N ARG A 13 -4.14 -14.54 -14.02
CA ARG A 13 -3.09 -15.45 -14.47
C ARG A 13 -2.01 -15.65 -13.41
N PHE A 14 -1.74 -14.64 -12.60
CA PHE A 14 -0.72 -14.69 -11.56
C PHE A 14 -1.18 -15.59 -10.41
N PHE A 15 -2.45 -15.46 -9.99
CA PHE A 15 -3.05 -16.34 -8.99
C PHE A 15 -3.04 -17.81 -9.43
N GLN A 16 -3.37 -18.08 -10.70
CA GLN A 16 -3.30 -19.44 -11.26
C GLN A 16 -1.87 -20.00 -11.25
N LEU A 17 -0.90 -19.17 -11.62
CA LEU A 17 0.51 -19.56 -11.63
C LEU A 17 1.01 -19.88 -10.21
N LEU A 18 0.63 -19.07 -9.21
CA LEU A 18 0.92 -19.33 -7.80
C LEU A 18 0.31 -20.65 -7.30
N ILE A 19 -0.94 -20.97 -7.70
CA ILE A 19 -1.56 -22.25 -7.34
C ILE A 19 -0.79 -23.43 -7.95
N ILE A 20 -0.41 -23.33 -9.23
CA ILE A 20 0.32 -24.40 -9.92
C ILE A 20 1.69 -24.60 -9.28
N VAL A 21 2.42 -23.52 -9.01
CA VAL A 21 3.73 -23.57 -8.33
C VAL A 21 3.59 -24.11 -6.92
N GLY A 22 2.58 -23.68 -6.17
CA GLY A 22 2.30 -24.20 -4.83
C GLY A 22 1.97 -25.69 -4.83
N MET A 23 1.21 -26.16 -5.82
CA MET A 23 0.89 -27.58 -6.00
C MET A 23 2.12 -28.40 -6.41
N ALA A 24 3.00 -27.85 -7.25
CA ALA A 24 4.26 -28.49 -7.62
C ALA A 24 5.20 -28.61 -6.40
N LEU A 25 5.36 -27.54 -5.62
CA LEU A 25 6.18 -27.53 -4.41
C LEU A 25 5.64 -28.44 -3.31
N SER A 26 4.31 -28.64 -3.26
CA SER A 26 3.65 -29.58 -2.35
C SER A 26 4.06 -31.03 -2.54
N LEU A 27 4.52 -31.40 -3.73
CA LEU A 27 5.06 -32.74 -4.00
C LEU A 27 6.48 -32.94 -3.44
N PHE A 28 7.22 -31.85 -3.19
CA PHE A 28 8.62 -31.89 -2.75
C PHE A 28 8.82 -31.56 -1.27
N VAL A 29 7.84 -30.95 -0.60
CA VAL A 29 7.92 -30.55 0.82
C VAL A 29 6.85 -31.29 1.61
N PRO A 30 7.13 -31.82 2.82
CA PRO A 30 6.10 -32.41 3.67
C PRO A 30 5.08 -31.33 4.06
N PHE A 31 3.95 -31.32 3.34
CA PHE A 31 2.82 -30.45 3.62
C PHE A 31 2.12 -30.96 4.88
N ALA A 32 2.18 -30.17 5.96
CA ALA A 32 1.43 -30.41 7.19
C ALA A 32 0.33 -29.32 7.37
N PRO A 33 -0.83 -29.46 6.71
CA PRO A 33 -1.92 -28.48 6.77
C PRO A 33 -2.44 -28.21 8.18
N ARG A 34 -2.23 -29.15 9.11
CA ARG A 34 -2.65 -29.05 10.51
C ARG A 34 -1.90 -27.99 11.29
N ALA A 35 -0.69 -27.58 10.87
CA ALA A 35 0.08 -26.54 11.54
C ALA A 35 -0.21 -25.13 11.02
N TRP A 36 -0.88 -25.00 9.87
CA TRP A 36 -1.14 -23.71 9.22
C TRP A 36 -1.99 -22.74 10.05
N PRO A 37 -3.05 -23.18 10.76
CA PRO A 37 -3.83 -22.25 11.57
C PRO A 37 -3.03 -21.59 12.70
N GLY A 38 -1.98 -22.27 13.19
CA GLY A 38 -1.09 -21.75 14.24
C GLY A 38 0.06 -20.89 13.71
N ALA A 39 0.37 -20.97 12.41
CA ALA A 39 1.35 -20.09 11.75
C ALA A 39 0.75 -18.72 11.39
N ILE A 40 -0.58 -18.58 11.45
CA ILE A 40 -1.28 -17.34 11.13
C ILE A 40 -1.38 -16.49 12.39
N ASP A 41 -0.71 -15.34 12.39
CA ASP A 41 -0.88 -14.32 13.42
C ASP A 41 -2.16 -13.51 13.16
N TRP A 42 -3.25 -13.98 13.74
CA TRP A 42 -4.56 -13.33 13.65
C TRP A 42 -4.58 -11.93 14.26
N HIS A 43 -3.74 -11.65 15.26
CA HIS A 43 -3.68 -10.33 15.87
C HIS A 43 -3.19 -9.31 14.84
N THR A 44 -2.08 -9.62 14.16
CA THR A 44 -1.50 -8.78 13.11
C THR A 44 -2.47 -8.57 11.94
N ILE A 45 -3.21 -9.61 11.54
CA ILE A 45 -4.23 -9.48 10.48
C ILE A 45 -5.33 -8.51 10.88
N ILE A 46 -5.84 -8.62 12.11
CA ILE A 46 -6.93 -7.76 12.60
C ILE A 46 -6.46 -6.30 12.73
N THR A 47 -5.25 -6.06 13.24
CA THR A 47 -4.71 -4.69 13.39
C THR A 47 -4.47 -4.02 12.05
N LEU A 48 -3.84 -4.72 11.09
CA LEU A 48 -3.64 -4.21 9.74
C LEU A 48 -4.97 -3.96 9.02
N SER A 49 -5.93 -4.88 9.17
CA SER A 49 -7.27 -4.72 8.58
C SER A 49 -8.00 -3.50 9.16
N GLY A 50 -7.96 -3.31 10.48
CA GLY A 50 -8.55 -2.15 11.14
C GLY A 50 -7.91 -0.84 10.68
N LEU A 51 -6.58 -0.80 10.59
CA LEU A 51 -5.85 0.37 10.11
C LEU A 51 -6.18 0.68 8.65
N MET A 52 -6.22 -0.32 7.76
CA MET A 52 -6.64 -0.14 6.37
C MET A 52 -8.06 0.40 6.26
N LEU A 53 -8.99 -0.11 7.08
CA LEU A 53 -10.39 0.30 7.08
C LEU A 53 -10.56 1.75 7.58
N LEU A 54 -9.81 2.14 8.61
CA LEU A 54 -9.75 3.52 9.10
C LEU A 54 -9.17 4.47 8.03
N THR A 55 -8.05 4.10 7.42
CA THR A 55 -7.42 4.88 6.34
C THR A 55 -8.38 5.08 5.17
N LYS A 56 -9.11 4.03 4.76
CA LYS A 56 -10.16 4.14 3.74
C LYS A 56 -11.35 4.97 4.19
N GLY A 57 -11.74 4.92 5.46
CA GLY A 57 -12.76 5.81 6.01
C GLY A 57 -12.37 7.29 5.90
N VAL A 58 -11.12 7.62 6.23
CA VAL A 58 -10.58 8.99 6.07
C VAL A 58 -10.52 9.39 4.60
N GLU A 59 -10.14 8.50 3.69
CA GLU A 59 -10.17 8.74 2.25
C GLU A 59 -11.58 9.09 1.75
N LEU A 60 -12.57 8.25 2.09
CA LEU A 60 -13.96 8.43 1.67
C LEU A 60 -14.62 9.67 2.28
N SER A 61 -14.13 10.13 3.43
CA SER A 61 -14.60 11.39 4.04
C SER A 61 -14.22 12.65 3.24
N GLY A 62 -13.37 12.53 2.21
CA GLY A 62 -12.91 13.65 1.40
C GLY A 62 -11.86 14.52 2.10
N TYR A 63 -11.31 14.06 3.24
CA TYR A 63 -10.27 14.78 3.98
C TYR A 63 -9.03 15.05 3.10
N PHE A 64 -8.61 14.06 2.30
CA PHE A 64 -7.49 14.22 1.36
C PHE A 64 -7.77 15.25 0.27
N ASP A 65 -9.03 15.46 -0.15
CA ASP A 65 -9.40 16.50 -1.12
C ASP A 65 -9.29 17.91 -0.53
N VAL A 66 -9.58 18.07 0.76
CA VAL A 66 -9.36 19.34 1.47
C VAL A 66 -7.87 19.59 1.66
N LEU A 67 -7.12 18.56 2.05
CA LEU A 67 -5.67 18.64 2.22
C LEU A 67 -4.96 19.01 0.91
N GLY A 68 -5.30 18.32 -0.19
CA GLY A 68 -4.74 18.56 -1.51
C GLY A 68 -5.01 19.98 -2.02
N ARG A 69 -6.22 20.52 -1.79
CA ARG A 69 -6.55 21.92 -2.11
C ARG A 69 -5.76 22.92 -1.26
N LYS A 70 -5.55 22.63 0.03
CA LYS A 70 -4.74 23.49 0.91
C LYS A 70 -3.27 23.49 0.47
N MET A 71 -2.75 22.35 0.04
CA MET A 71 -1.37 22.21 -0.44
C MET A 71 -1.15 22.90 -1.79
N THR A 72 -2.07 22.74 -2.74
CA THR A 72 -1.98 23.45 -4.04
C THR A 72 -2.08 24.96 -3.91
N ARG A 73 -2.77 25.48 -2.88
CA ARG A 73 -2.74 26.92 -2.57
C ARG A 73 -1.44 27.38 -1.91
N ARG A 74 -0.71 26.49 -1.25
CA ARG A 74 0.55 26.78 -0.55
C ARG A 74 1.76 26.71 -1.48
N PHE A 75 1.73 25.81 -2.47
CA PHE A 75 2.84 25.56 -3.39
C PHE A 75 2.51 26.07 -4.79
N HIS A 76 3.31 27.00 -5.30
CA HIS A 76 3.12 27.60 -6.62
C HIS A 76 3.68 26.75 -7.78
N THR A 77 4.50 25.72 -7.51
CA THR A 77 5.16 24.91 -8.54
C THR A 77 4.88 23.41 -8.36
N GLU A 78 4.49 22.73 -9.44
CA GLU A 78 4.20 21.28 -9.46
C GLU A 78 5.37 20.42 -8.95
N ARG A 79 6.62 20.82 -9.26
CA ARG A 79 7.83 20.11 -8.83
C ARG A 79 8.05 20.17 -7.31
N GLN A 80 7.77 21.31 -6.68
CA GLN A 80 7.89 21.45 -5.22
C GLN A 80 6.83 20.63 -4.50
N LEU A 81 5.59 20.62 -5.03
CA LEU A 81 4.52 19.79 -4.51
C LEU A 81 4.86 18.30 -4.61
N ALA A 82 5.36 17.85 -5.77
CA ALA A 82 5.80 16.48 -5.98
C ALA A 82 6.94 16.07 -5.03
N MET A 83 7.98 16.90 -4.90
CA MET A 83 9.08 16.63 -3.95
C MET A 83 8.58 16.58 -2.50
N PHE A 84 7.68 17.48 -2.12
CA PHE A 84 7.09 17.49 -0.79
C PHE A 84 6.30 16.19 -0.52
N LEU A 85 5.49 15.71 -1.47
CA LEU A 85 4.75 14.46 -1.32
C LEU A 85 5.67 13.25 -1.18
N VAL A 86 6.73 13.16 -2.00
CA VAL A 86 7.71 12.08 -1.93
C VAL A 86 8.43 12.07 -0.59
N LEU A 87 8.87 13.24 -0.10
CA LEU A 87 9.50 13.37 1.22
C LEU A 87 8.52 13.08 2.36
N ALA A 88 7.29 13.56 2.26
CA ALA A 88 6.24 13.27 3.22
C ALA A 88 5.91 11.77 3.25
N ALA A 89 5.92 11.09 2.10
CA ALA A 89 5.71 9.65 2.00
C ALA A 89 6.85 8.88 2.67
N ALA A 90 8.11 9.26 2.41
CA ALA A 90 9.27 8.69 3.09
C ALA A 90 9.22 8.88 4.61
N ALA A 91 8.89 10.11 5.06
CA ALA A 91 8.76 10.43 6.48
C ALA A 91 7.56 9.72 7.12
N LEU A 92 6.45 9.55 6.41
CA LEU A 92 5.30 8.83 6.94
C LEU A 92 5.61 7.33 7.08
N SER A 93 6.41 6.77 6.16
CA SER A 93 6.85 5.37 6.20
C SER A 93 7.88 5.04 7.27
N THR A 94 8.48 6.03 7.94
CA THR A 94 9.33 5.75 9.11
C THR A 94 8.49 5.52 10.37
N PHE A 95 7.26 6.07 10.42
CA PHE A 95 6.31 5.94 11.52
C PHE A 95 5.25 4.87 11.28
N LEU A 96 4.81 4.70 10.04
CA LEU A 96 3.83 3.71 9.61
C LEU A 96 4.50 2.61 8.78
N THR A 97 3.83 1.47 8.61
CA THR A 97 4.28 0.47 7.65
C THR A 97 4.20 1.00 6.21
N ASN A 98 5.11 0.54 5.35
CA ASN A 98 5.19 0.92 3.93
C ASN A 98 3.81 0.90 3.22
N ASP A 99 3.06 -0.19 3.41
CA ASP A 99 1.76 -0.37 2.76
C ASP A 99 0.75 0.69 3.20
N VAL A 100 0.68 0.98 4.51
CA VAL A 100 -0.25 1.96 5.07
C VAL A 100 0.09 3.37 4.60
N ALA A 101 1.38 3.70 4.53
CA ALA A 101 1.84 4.98 3.99
C ALA A 101 1.41 5.15 2.52
N LEU A 102 1.58 4.12 1.68
CA LEU A 102 1.11 4.13 0.30
C LEU A 102 -0.41 4.26 0.19
N PHE A 103 -1.17 3.59 1.07
CA PHE A 103 -2.64 3.74 1.09
C PHE A 103 -3.12 5.15 1.40
N ILE A 104 -2.31 5.97 2.09
CA ILE A 104 -2.61 7.38 2.36
C ILE A 104 -2.15 8.27 1.20
N VAL A 105 -0.92 8.07 0.74
CA VAL A 105 -0.27 8.98 -0.22
C VAL A 105 -0.83 8.80 -1.64
N VAL A 106 -1.03 7.57 -2.11
CA VAL A 106 -1.51 7.29 -3.47
C VAL A 106 -2.85 7.98 -3.79
N PRO A 107 -3.92 7.84 -2.96
CA PRO A 107 -5.18 8.53 -3.24
C PRO A 107 -5.03 10.07 -3.16
N LEU A 108 -4.22 10.59 -2.23
CA LEU A 108 -3.90 12.03 -2.18
C LEU A 108 -3.24 12.50 -3.49
N THR A 109 -2.30 11.74 -4.03
CA THR A 109 -1.62 12.05 -5.29
C THR A 109 -2.55 11.96 -6.50
N ILE A 110 -3.48 11.00 -6.52
CA ILE A 110 -4.54 10.91 -7.54
C ILE A 110 -5.48 12.12 -7.47
N THR A 111 -5.87 12.56 -6.27
CA THR A 111 -6.66 13.78 -6.08
C THR A 111 -5.91 15.00 -6.63
N LEU A 112 -4.61 15.10 -6.39
CA LEU A 112 -3.79 16.20 -6.93
C LEU A 112 -3.69 16.17 -8.47
N LYS A 113 -3.75 14.98 -9.10
CA LYS A 113 -3.91 14.86 -10.56
C LYS A 113 -5.12 15.63 -11.11
N LYS A 114 -6.22 15.63 -10.35
CA LYS A 114 -7.47 16.30 -10.77
C LYS A 114 -7.35 17.82 -10.65
N LEU A 115 -6.42 18.30 -9.82
CA LEU A 115 -6.21 19.72 -9.52
C LEU A 115 -5.04 20.34 -10.31
N CYS A 116 -4.05 19.54 -10.71
CA CYS A 116 -2.85 19.98 -11.43
C CYS A 116 -2.45 18.97 -12.52
N ALA A 117 -1.85 19.44 -13.61
CA ALA A 117 -1.45 18.62 -14.77
C ALA A 117 -0.12 17.87 -14.55
N ILE A 118 0.02 17.18 -13.41
CA ILE A 118 1.25 16.53 -12.98
C ILE A 118 1.28 15.07 -13.48
N PRO A 119 2.44 14.52 -13.91
CA PRO A 119 2.58 13.11 -14.29
C PRO A 119 2.49 12.17 -13.07
N VAL A 120 1.27 11.90 -12.61
CA VAL A 120 0.98 11.12 -11.39
C VAL A 120 1.51 9.69 -11.43
N ASN A 121 1.51 9.02 -12.58
CA ASN A 121 2.10 7.68 -12.66
C ASN A 121 3.58 7.66 -12.26
N ARG A 122 4.34 8.69 -12.66
CA ARG A 122 5.77 8.78 -12.33
C ARG A 122 5.96 9.15 -10.86
N LEU A 123 5.09 10.02 -10.34
CA LEU A 123 5.10 10.43 -8.95
C LEU A 123 4.82 9.27 -7.99
N ILE A 124 3.83 8.42 -8.29
CA ILE A 124 3.53 7.22 -7.50
C ILE A 124 4.72 6.25 -7.46
N ILE A 125 5.47 6.12 -8.57
CA ILE A 125 6.69 5.29 -8.58
C ILE A 125 7.74 5.88 -7.63
N PHE A 126 7.96 7.19 -7.67
CA PHE A 126 8.89 7.86 -6.76
C PHE A 126 8.43 7.78 -5.30
N GLU A 127 7.14 7.92 -5.03
CA GLU A 127 6.56 7.72 -3.70
C GLU A 127 6.79 6.29 -3.22
N ALA A 128 6.55 5.28 -4.05
CA ALA A 128 6.80 3.88 -3.70
C ALA A 128 8.29 3.63 -3.39
N LEU A 129 9.21 4.19 -4.17
CA LEU A 129 10.65 4.11 -3.90
C LEU A 129 11.02 4.83 -2.60
N ALA A 130 10.43 6.01 -2.34
CA ALA A 130 10.73 6.82 -1.18
C ALA A 130 10.16 6.24 0.12
N VAL A 131 8.96 5.65 0.08
CA VAL A 131 8.36 4.89 1.19
C VAL A 131 9.25 3.69 1.51
N ASN A 132 9.69 2.93 0.51
CA ASN A 132 10.63 1.83 0.72
C ASN A 132 11.96 2.30 1.32
N ALA A 133 12.55 3.37 0.80
CA ALA A 133 13.78 3.93 1.34
C ALA A 133 13.61 4.48 2.77
N GLY A 134 12.50 5.17 3.04
CA GLY A 134 12.16 5.73 4.34
C GLY A 134 11.95 4.64 5.39
N SER A 135 11.27 3.56 5.02
CA SER A 135 11.05 2.40 5.89
C SER A 135 12.36 1.71 6.34
N LEU A 136 13.46 1.85 5.62
CA LEU A 136 14.77 1.30 6.01
C LEU A 136 15.46 2.15 7.08
N LEU A 137 15.09 3.43 7.23
CA LEU A 137 15.70 4.36 8.17
C LEU A 137 15.29 4.09 9.63
N THR A 138 14.16 3.42 9.86
CA THR A 138 13.69 3.07 11.21
C THR A 138 13.31 1.60 11.32
N PRO A 139 13.64 0.93 12.43
CA PRO A 139 13.26 -0.47 12.66
C PRO A 139 11.74 -0.68 12.81
N VAL A 140 10.97 0.40 13.00
CA VAL A 140 9.49 0.36 13.12
C VAL A 140 8.80 0.33 11.74
N GLY A 141 9.45 0.79 10.67
CA GLY A 141 8.83 0.98 9.36
C GLY A 141 8.50 -0.31 8.59
N ASN A 142 9.22 -1.41 8.83
CA ASN A 142 8.96 -2.69 8.19
C ASN A 142 9.38 -3.86 9.09
N PRO A 143 8.50 -4.86 9.31
CA PRO A 143 8.86 -6.09 10.04
C PRO A 143 10.07 -6.83 9.45
N GLN A 144 10.39 -6.63 8.15
CA GLN A 144 11.62 -7.17 7.54
C GLN A 144 12.92 -6.54 8.07
N ASN A 145 12.87 -5.33 8.64
CA ASN A 145 14.06 -4.66 9.19
C ASN A 145 14.45 -5.18 10.59
N ILE A 146 13.64 -6.09 11.16
CA ILE A 146 13.82 -6.67 12.49
C ILE A 146 14.33 -8.13 12.40
N LEU A 147 14.46 -8.70 11.18
CA LEU A 147 15.01 -10.05 10.94
C LEU A 147 16.54 -10.05 10.91
#